data_AF-D4MVH2-F1
#
_entry.id   AF-D4MVH2-F1
#
_cell.length_a   1.000
_cell.length_b   1.000
_cell.length_c   1.000
_cell.angle_alpha   90.00
_cell.angle_beta   90.00
_cell.angle_gamma   90.00
#
_symmetry.space_group_name_H-M   'P 1'
#
loop_
_entity.id
_entity.type
_entity.pdbx_description
1 polymer ?
#
loop_
_entity_poly.entity_id
_entity_poly.type
_entity_poly.pdbx_seq_one_letter_code
_entity_poly.pdbx_strand_id
1 'polypeptide(L)'
;MIMIRNIVNKVFRKVFRGGYYDGNEYINYLRKCGVKVGENCTFYDCNNVSIDTQNPHMIEIGDFVRITSGVQILTHDYSFSVLCSVEGGIVGSVEKTVIGNNVFIGRNAIILKGVYVGNNVIIGAGSIVSKNCEDNSVYAGNPAKRICSIDEMYKKRKSKMLDNAKNVVISYYKRYGTIPDKSILREYQMIFDDRSSIPQSLDDLMRDSGCYEKCIAYYKNSDPMFRNYDDFLNWCNLSQIKE
;
A
#
# COMPACT_ATOMS: atom_id res chain seq x y z
N MET A 1 30.84 -9.06 -12.23
CA MET A 1 30.86 -9.80 -10.93
C MET A 1 29.63 -9.56 -10.03
N ILE A 2 28.86 -8.46 -10.20
CA ILE A 2 27.66 -8.16 -9.39
C ILE A 2 26.42 -8.98 -9.82
N MET A 3 26.25 -9.20 -11.12
CA MET A 3 25.09 -9.93 -11.68
C MET A 3 25.05 -11.41 -11.26
N ILE A 4 26.22 -12.06 -11.20
CA ILE A 4 26.39 -13.46 -10.75
C ILE A 4 26.07 -13.60 -9.25
N ARG A 5 26.47 -12.60 -8.44
CA ARG A 5 26.22 -12.59 -6.98
C ARG A 5 24.73 -12.45 -6.64
N ASN A 6 23.97 -11.70 -7.45
CA ASN A 6 22.51 -11.60 -7.35
C ASN A 6 21.80 -12.90 -7.72
N ILE A 7 22.26 -13.61 -8.74
CA ILE A 7 21.68 -14.90 -9.16
C ILE A 7 21.96 -15.97 -8.09
N VAL A 8 23.18 -16.03 -7.56
CA VAL A 8 23.56 -16.98 -6.50
C VAL A 8 22.75 -16.73 -5.21
N ASN A 9 22.59 -15.46 -4.80
CA ASN A 9 21.74 -15.12 -3.64
C ASN A 9 20.25 -15.43 -3.87
N LYS A 10 19.76 -15.30 -5.10
CA LYS A 10 18.40 -15.74 -5.47
C LYS A 10 18.31 -17.27 -5.28
N VAL A 11 19.12 -18.05 -5.99
CA VAL A 11 19.06 -19.53 -5.91
C VAL A 11 19.20 -20.04 -4.47
N PHE A 12 20.08 -19.44 -3.67
CA PHE A 12 20.27 -19.81 -2.26
C PHE A 12 19.03 -19.56 -1.38
N ARG A 13 18.23 -18.51 -1.64
CA ARG A 13 17.01 -18.23 -0.86
C ARG A 13 15.87 -19.20 -1.17
N LYS A 14 15.73 -19.68 -2.41
CA LYS A 14 14.69 -20.65 -2.80
C LYS A 14 14.91 -22.04 -2.23
N VAL A 15 16.18 -22.46 -2.13
CA VAL A 15 16.54 -23.78 -1.58
C VAL A 15 16.34 -23.83 -0.06
N PHE A 16 16.56 -22.72 0.66
CA PHE A 16 16.54 -22.72 2.13
C PHE A 16 15.31 -22.04 2.79
N ARG A 17 14.53 -21.21 2.09
CA ARG A 17 13.42 -20.44 2.71
C ARG A 17 12.03 -20.60 2.07
N GLY A 18 11.89 -21.35 0.97
CA GLY A 18 10.58 -21.69 0.39
C GLY A 18 9.69 -20.51 -0.02
N GLY A 19 10.24 -19.31 -0.20
CA GLY A 19 9.50 -18.07 -0.49
C GLY A 19 9.65 -17.56 -1.94
N TYR A 20 8.85 -16.56 -2.30
CA TYR A 20 8.88 -15.85 -3.60
C TYR A 20 9.99 -14.79 -3.62
N TYR A 21 10.59 -14.55 -4.79
CA TYR A 21 11.67 -13.57 -4.94
C TYR A 21 11.18 -12.13 -5.02
N ASP A 22 10.04 -11.91 -5.68
CA ASP A 22 9.38 -10.62 -5.83
C ASP A 22 7.86 -10.80 -6.04
N GLY A 23 7.12 -9.68 -6.03
CA GLY A 23 5.66 -9.69 -6.14
C GLY A 23 5.13 -10.27 -7.46
N ASN A 24 5.89 -10.20 -8.56
CA ASN A 24 5.44 -10.69 -9.86
C ASN A 24 5.42 -12.21 -9.90
N GLU A 25 6.42 -12.86 -9.30
CA GLU A 25 6.42 -14.32 -9.16
C GLU A 25 5.25 -14.81 -8.31
N TYR A 26 4.92 -14.08 -7.24
CA TYR A 26 3.77 -14.42 -6.42
C TYR A 26 2.44 -14.27 -7.17
N ILE A 27 2.26 -13.18 -7.92
CA ILE A 27 1.10 -12.99 -8.79
C ILE A 27 0.96 -14.12 -9.80
N ASN A 28 2.06 -14.51 -10.46
CA ASN A 28 2.06 -15.62 -11.43
C ASN A 28 1.68 -16.95 -10.77
N TYR A 29 2.17 -17.20 -9.55
CA TYR A 29 1.77 -18.36 -8.78
C TYR A 29 0.27 -18.34 -8.47
N LEU A 30 -0.29 -17.23 -7.97
CA LEU A 30 -1.70 -17.09 -7.66
C LEU A 30 -2.59 -17.33 -8.89
N ARG A 31 -2.22 -16.72 -10.03
CA ARG A 31 -2.90 -16.94 -11.32
C ARG A 31 -2.86 -18.41 -11.74
N LYS A 32 -1.71 -19.08 -11.58
CA LYS A 32 -1.56 -20.52 -11.87
C LYS A 32 -2.43 -21.39 -10.94
N CYS A 33 -2.60 -21.00 -9.68
CA CYS A 33 -3.52 -21.67 -8.77
C CYS A 33 -4.99 -21.47 -9.16
N GLY A 34 -5.33 -20.41 -9.89
CA GLY A 34 -6.68 -20.10 -10.34
C GLY A 34 -7.28 -18.83 -9.73
N VAL A 35 -6.51 -18.07 -8.96
CA VAL A 35 -6.93 -16.74 -8.48
C VAL A 35 -6.92 -15.77 -9.65
N LYS A 36 -8.00 -15.01 -9.83
CA LYS A 36 -8.02 -13.92 -10.80
C LYS A 36 -7.30 -12.72 -10.19
N VAL A 37 -6.19 -12.30 -10.80
CA VAL A 37 -5.43 -11.10 -10.40
C VAL A 37 -5.27 -10.20 -11.62
N GLY A 38 -5.76 -8.97 -11.51
CA GLY A 38 -5.63 -7.92 -12.52
C GLY A 38 -4.19 -7.42 -12.69
N GLU A 39 -4.05 -6.38 -13.50
CA GLU A 39 -2.75 -5.82 -13.87
C GLU A 39 -2.27 -4.76 -12.86
N ASN A 40 -0.95 -4.51 -12.86
CA ASN A 40 -0.31 -3.48 -12.03
C ASN A 40 -0.56 -3.64 -10.52
N CYS A 41 -0.75 -4.88 -10.05
CA CYS A 41 -0.82 -5.17 -8.62
C CYS A 41 0.59 -5.25 -8.00
N THR A 42 0.70 -4.86 -6.73
CA THR A 42 1.97 -4.90 -5.98
C THR A 42 1.76 -5.59 -4.64
N PHE A 43 2.55 -6.65 -4.43
CA PHE A 43 2.66 -7.36 -3.15
C PHE A 43 4.00 -7.00 -2.51
N TYR A 44 3.99 -5.99 -1.63
CA TYR A 44 5.23 -5.39 -1.09
C TYR A 44 6.05 -6.37 -0.24
N ASP A 45 5.41 -7.38 0.37
CA ASP A 45 6.06 -8.42 1.15
C ASP A 45 5.33 -9.75 0.92
N CYS A 46 5.47 -10.29 -0.29
CA CYS A 46 4.76 -11.49 -0.77
C CYS A 46 4.96 -12.74 0.10
N ASN A 47 6.05 -12.82 0.86
CA ASN A 47 6.31 -13.96 1.75
C ASN A 47 5.47 -13.93 3.04
N ASN A 48 4.91 -12.77 3.38
CA ASN A 48 4.06 -12.57 4.56
C ASN A 48 2.61 -12.23 4.19
N VAL A 49 2.22 -12.37 2.92
CA VAL A 49 0.82 -12.25 2.48
C VAL A 49 0.24 -13.65 2.35
N SER A 50 -0.97 -13.86 2.87
CA SER A 50 -1.70 -15.12 2.78
C SER A 50 -2.95 -14.93 1.94
N ILE A 51 -2.95 -15.48 0.74
CA ILE A 51 -4.14 -15.59 -0.09
C ILE A 51 -4.63 -17.02 0.01
N ASP A 52 -5.91 -17.20 0.32
CA ASP A 52 -6.52 -18.51 0.44
C ASP A 52 -6.57 -19.22 -0.93
N THR A 53 -5.74 -20.24 -1.08
CA THR A 53 -5.62 -21.02 -2.31
C THR A 53 -6.37 -22.36 -2.24
N GLN A 54 -7.24 -22.59 -1.25
CA GLN A 54 -8.06 -23.81 -1.22
C GLN A 54 -9.18 -23.75 -2.27
N ASN A 55 -9.83 -22.59 -2.40
CA ASN A 55 -10.81 -22.31 -3.46
C ASN A 55 -10.36 -21.09 -4.28
N PRO A 56 -9.25 -21.18 -5.02
CA PRO A 56 -8.59 -20.02 -5.62
C PRO A 56 -9.48 -19.33 -6.68
N HIS A 57 -10.33 -20.10 -7.37
CA HIS A 57 -11.33 -19.60 -8.33
C HIS A 57 -12.41 -18.71 -7.69
N MET A 58 -12.48 -18.65 -6.35
CA MET A 58 -13.40 -17.82 -5.57
C MET A 58 -12.76 -16.51 -5.09
N ILE A 59 -11.53 -16.21 -5.52
CA ILE A 59 -10.87 -14.92 -5.25
C ILE A 59 -10.69 -14.15 -6.56
N GLU A 60 -11.15 -12.91 -6.55
CA GLU A 60 -10.85 -11.93 -7.60
C GLU A 60 -10.16 -10.70 -7.01
N ILE A 61 -9.05 -10.29 -7.61
CA ILE A 61 -8.31 -9.08 -7.32
C ILE A 61 -8.26 -8.27 -8.60
N GLY A 62 -8.74 -7.03 -8.56
CA GLY A 62 -8.77 -6.10 -9.69
C GLY A 62 -7.39 -5.56 -10.07
N ASP A 63 -7.40 -4.46 -10.82
CA ASP A 63 -6.19 -3.77 -11.27
C ASP A 63 -5.68 -2.78 -10.22
N PHE A 64 -4.39 -2.48 -10.23
CA PHE A 64 -3.75 -1.46 -9.38
C PHE A 64 -3.94 -1.68 -7.87
N VAL A 65 -4.00 -2.94 -7.43
CA VAL A 65 -4.15 -3.29 -6.01
C VAL A 65 -2.79 -3.37 -5.32
N ARG A 66 -2.68 -2.71 -4.17
CA ARG A 66 -1.47 -2.65 -3.34
C ARG A 66 -1.70 -3.38 -2.04
N ILE A 67 -0.99 -4.50 -1.86
CA ILE A 67 -1.12 -5.38 -0.72
C ILE A 67 0.18 -5.36 0.08
N THR A 68 0.08 -4.99 1.34
CA THR A 68 1.23 -4.87 2.24
C THR A 68 1.43 -6.13 3.10
N SER A 69 2.53 -6.17 3.85
CA SER A 69 2.91 -7.31 4.69
C SER A 69 1.80 -7.75 5.66
N GLY A 70 1.67 -9.07 5.86
CA GLY A 70 0.74 -9.66 6.84
C GLY A 70 -0.73 -9.70 6.40
N VAL A 71 -1.06 -9.23 5.20
CA VAL A 71 -2.45 -9.24 4.72
C VAL A 71 -2.94 -10.67 4.48
N GLN A 72 -4.18 -10.92 4.88
CA GLN A 72 -4.87 -12.19 4.65
C GLN A 72 -6.16 -11.97 3.84
N ILE A 73 -6.40 -12.76 2.80
CA ILE A 73 -7.65 -12.75 2.02
C ILE A 73 -8.22 -14.17 2.01
N LEU A 74 -9.42 -14.33 2.58
CA LEU A 74 -10.02 -15.62 2.85
C LEU A 74 -11.24 -15.88 1.96
N THR A 75 -11.52 -17.15 1.66
CA THR A 75 -12.78 -17.61 1.04
C THR A 75 -13.52 -18.61 1.92
N HIS A 76 -12.87 -19.16 2.95
CA HIS A 76 -13.48 -20.15 3.83
C HIS A 76 -13.07 -19.97 5.29
N ASP A 77 -13.77 -20.66 6.17
CA ASP A 77 -13.35 -20.92 7.55
C ASP A 77 -13.73 -22.35 7.98
N TYR A 78 -13.34 -22.73 9.20
CA TYR A 78 -13.60 -24.06 9.77
C TYR A 78 -14.62 -24.03 10.92
N SER A 79 -15.45 -22.98 10.99
CA SER A 79 -16.44 -22.81 12.07
C SER A 79 -17.50 -23.92 12.09
N PHE A 80 -17.70 -24.62 10.97
CA PHE A 80 -18.61 -25.76 10.89
C PHE A 80 -18.27 -26.88 11.88
N SER A 81 -17.01 -27.00 12.33
CA SER A 81 -16.60 -27.99 13.34
C SER A 81 -17.33 -27.81 14.67
N VAL A 82 -17.67 -26.57 15.03
CA VAL A 82 -18.52 -26.28 16.19
C VAL A 82 -19.98 -26.57 15.85
N LEU A 83 -20.46 -26.10 14.69
CA LEU A 83 -21.86 -26.29 14.27
C LEU A 83 -22.25 -27.77 14.20
N CYS A 84 -21.39 -28.63 13.66
CA CYS A 84 -21.66 -30.06 13.56
C CYS A 84 -21.67 -30.75 14.93
N SER A 85 -20.86 -30.26 15.89
CA SER A 85 -20.86 -30.79 17.25
C SER A 85 -22.14 -30.47 18.02
N VAL A 86 -22.83 -29.38 17.65
CA VAL A 86 -24.07 -28.93 18.30
C VAL A 86 -25.30 -29.50 17.58
N GLU A 87 -25.35 -29.42 16.26
CA GLU A 87 -26.55 -29.71 15.45
C GLU A 87 -26.47 -31.05 14.70
N GLY A 88 -25.32 -31.71 14.67
CA GLY A 88 -25.11 -32.99 13.96
C GLY A 88 -24.97 -32.87 12.43
N GLY A 89 -25.20 -31.70 11.85
CA GLY A 89 -25.09 -31.44 10.40
C GLY A 89 -23.74 -30.85 9.97
N ILE A 90 -23.27 -31.22 8.77
CA ILE A 90 -22.11 -30.57 8.12
C ILE A 90 -22.63 -29.43 7.22
N VAL A 91 -22.31 -28.19 7.58
CA VAL A 91 -22.70 -26.99 6.83
C VAL A 91 -21.44 -26.28 6.33
N GLY A 92 -21.26 -26.20 5.02
CA GLY A 92 -20.09 -25.57 4.42
C GLY A 92 -20.08 -24.04 4.59
N SER A 93 -18.88 -23.45 4.57
CA SER A 93 -18.70 -22.01 4.68
C SER A 93 -17.62 -21.54 3.69
N VAL A 94 -18.01 -21.48 2.42
CA VAL A 94 -17.16 -20.98 1.31
C VAL A 94 -17.92 -19.88 0.59
N GLU A 95 -17.33 -18.70 0.50
CA GLU A 95 -17.94 -17.53 -0.12
C GLU A 95 -16.92 -16.75 -0.96
N LYS A 96 -17.39 -16.16 -2.06
CA LYS A 96 -16.53 -15.45 -3.01
C LYS A 96 -16.05 -14.13 -2.42
N THR A 97 -14.75 -13.87 -2.48
CA THR A 97 -14.14 -12.62 -2.01
C THR A 97 -13.58 -11.85 -3.19
N VAL A 98 -13.96 -10.57 -3.30
CA VAL A 98 -13.63 -9.73 -4.45
C VAL A 98 -13.01 -8.44 -3.97
N ILE A 99 -11.84 -8.12 -4.52
CA ILE A 99 -11.16 -6.84 -4.36
C ILE A 99 -11.27 -6.07 -5.67
N GLY A 100 -11.89 -4.89 -5.64
CA GLY A 100 -12.04 -4.02 -6.79
C GLY A 100 -10.72 -3.41 -7.27
N ASN A 101 -10.84 -2.42 -8.14
CA ASN A 101 -9.69 -1.74 -8.74
C ASN A 101 -9.18 -0.61 -7.84
N ASN A 102 -7.88 -0.34 -7.91
CA ASN A 102 -7.21 0.73 -7.18
C ASN A 102 -7.47 0.68 -5.66
N VAL A 103 -7.14 -0.47 -5.06
CA VAL A 103 -7.34 -0.72 -3.63
C VAL A 103 -5.99 -0.77 -2.91
N PHE A 104 -5.88 -0.10 -1.77
CA PHE A 104 -4.75 -0.23 -0.86
C PHE A 104 -5.15 -1.02 0.38
N ILE A 105 -4.45 -2.12 0.66
CA ILE A 105 -4.69 -2.96 1.84
C ILE A 105 -3.50 -2.83 2.80
N GLY A 106 -3.75 -2.16 3.92
CA GLY A 106 -2.77 -1.86 4.95
C GLY A 106 -2.29 -3.08 5.72
N ARG A 107 -1.14 -2.92 6.39
CA ARG A 107 -0.37 -4.01 7.00
C ARG A 107 -1.23 -4.81 7.98
N ASN A 108 -1.15 -6.14 7.96
CA ASN A 108 -1.89 -7.04 8.84
C ASN A 108 -3.43 -6.92 8.76
N ALA A 109 -3.99 -6.39 7.67
CA ALA A 109 -5.44 -6.41 7.48
C ALA A 109 -5.91 -7.81 7.04
N ILE A 110 -7.10 -8.21 7.49
CA ILE A 110 -7.75 -9.48 7.16
C ILE A 110 -9.04 -9.17 6.43
N ILE A 111 -9.17 -9.69 5.20
CA ILE A 111 -10.41 -9.67 4.43
C ILE A 111 -11.09 -11.02 4.62
N LEU A 112 -12.23 -11.02 5.31
CA LEU A 112 -12.99 -12.25 5.54
C LEU A 112 -13.71 -12.70 4.27
N LYS A 113 -14.08 -13.98 4.25
CA LYS A 113 -14.83 -14.60 3.16
C LYS A 113 -16.12 -13.86 2.84
N GLY A 114 -16.51 -13.88 1.56
CA GLY A 114 -17.78 -13.29 1.10
C GLY A 114 -17.77 -11.77 0.97
N VAL A 115 -16.64 -11.12 1.26
CA VAL A 115 -16.53 -9.65 1.21
C VAL A 115 -16.28 -9.17 -0.21
N TYR A 116 -17.05 -8.17 -0.63
CA TYR A 116 -16.78 -7.31 -1.77
C TYR A 116 -16.15 -6.00 -1.31
N VAL A 117 -14.91 -5.73 -1.70
CA VAL A 117 -14.25 -4.43 -1.55
C VAL A 117 -14.40 -3.67 -2.87
N GLY A 118 -15.06 -2.52 -2.83
CA GLY A 118 -15.27 -1.64 -3.97
C GLY A 118 -13.98 -1.04 -4.57
N ASN A 119 -14.17 -0.17 -5.56
CA ASN A 119 -13.08 0.52 -6.25
C ASN A 119 -12.61 1.75 -5.47
N ASN A 120 -11.34 2.12 -5.62
CA ASN A 120 -10.75 3.29 -4.95
C ASN A 120 -10.90 3.21 -3.42
N VAL A 121 -10.57 2.06 -2.84
CA VAL A 121 -10.73 1.81 -1.40
C VAL A 121 -9.39 1.78 -0.69
N ILE A 122 -9.33 2.39 0.50
CA ILE A 122 -8.20 2.24 1.42
C ILE A 122 -8.67 1.44 2.62
N ILE A 123 -8.07 0.28 2.85
CA ILE A 123 -8.21 -0.50 4.08
C ILE A 123 -7.02 -0.17 5.00
N GLY A 124 -7.30 0.35 6.19
CA GLY A 124 -6.30 0.68 7.20
C GLY A 124 -5.56 -0.55 7.72
N ALA A 125 -4.35 -0.34 8.24
CA ALA A 125 -3.57 -1.41 8.87
C ALA A 125 -4.32 -2.05 10.05
N GLY A 126 -4.17 -3.36 10.21
CA GLY A 126 -4.77 -4.15 11.29
C GLY A 126 -6.29 -4.29 11.23
N SER A 127 -6.91 -3.98 10.09
CA SER A 127 -8.38 -4.01 9.98
C SER A 127 -8.90 -5.44 9.78
N ILE A 128 -10.05 -5.77 10.36
CA ILE A 128 -10.81 -6.99 10.03
C ILE A 128 -12.03 -6.59 9.22
N VAL A 129 -11.98 -6.83 7.92
CA VAL A 129 -13.07 -6.50 7.00
C VAL A 129 -14.03 -7.67 6.96
N SER A 130 -15.18 -7.51 7.63
CA SER A 130 -16.22 -8.53 7.76
C SER A 130 -17.52 -8.19 7.00
N LYS A 131 -17.54 -7.06 6.29
CA LYS A 131 -18.68 -6.57 5.50
C LYS A 131 -18.15 -5.87 4.25
N ASN A 132 -19.01 -5.76 3.24
CA ASN A 132 -18.66 -5.08 1.99
C ASN A 132 -18.23 -3.63 2.22
N CYS A 133 -17.28 -3.19 1.41
CA CYS A 133 -16.77 -1.83 1.40
C CYS A 133 -17.25 -1.11 0.15
N GLU A 134 -17.89 0.05 0.34
CA GLU A 134 -18.31 0.94 -0.75
C GLU A 134 -17.12 1.53 -1.51
N ASP A 135 -17.35 1.88 -2.77
CA ASP A 135 -16.40 2.62 -3.60
C ASP A 135 -15.98 3.96 -2.96
N ASN A 136 -14.81 4.47 -3.37
CA ASN A 136 -14.31 5.81 -3.03
C ASN A 136 -14.28 6.09 -1.52
N SER A 137 -13.95 5.08 -0.73
CA SER A 137 -14.05 5.14 0.74
C SER A 137 -12.83 4.58 1.44
N VAL A 138 -12.64 5.02 2.68
CA VAL A 138 -11.61 4.54 3.60
C VAL A 138 -12.28 3.73 4.71
N TYR A 139 -11.79 2.53 4.97
CA TYR A 139 -12.23 1.67 6.06
C TYR A 139 -11.07 1.37 7.01
N ALA A 140 -11.33 1.32 8.31
CA ALA A 140 -10.35 0.88 9.30
C ALA A 140 -11.00 0.28 10.55
N GLY A 141 -10.25 -0.52 11.29
CA GLY A 141 -10.64 -1.05 12.60
C GLY A 141 -11.01 -2.53 12.60
N ASN A 142 -11.36 -3.05 13.77
CA ASN A 142 -11.78 -4.42 13.99
C ASN A 142 -13.09 -4.44 14.82
N PRO A 143 -14.25 -4.71 14.21
CA PRO A 143 -14.47 -4.85 12.77
C PRO A 143 -14.25 -3.51 12.03
N ALA A 144 -13.88 -3.59 10.75
CA ALA A 144 -13.62 -2.42 9.93
C ALA A 144 -14.90 -1.61 9.73
N LYS A 145 -14.81 -0.29 9.91
CA LYS A 145 -15.91 0.65 9.69
C LYS A 145 -15.48 1.71 8.68
N ARG A 146 -16.44 2.24 7.92
CA ARG A 146 -16.21 3.38 7.03
C ARG A 146 -15.77 4.58 7.88
N ILE A 147 -14.64 5.17 7.52
CA ILE A 147 -14.02 6.30 8.22
C ILE A 147 -14.35 7.62 7.52
N CYS A 148 -14.13 7.67 6.20
CA CYS A 148 -14.41 8.84 5.37
C CYS A 148 -14.38 8.43 3.89
N SER A 149 -14.70 9.37 3.00
CA SER A 149 -14.44 9.26 1.56
C SER A 149 -12.95 9.44 1.23
N ILE A 150 -12.55 9.06 0.00
CA ILE A 150 -11.21 9.31 -0.53
C ILE A 150 -10.91 10.80 -0.67
N ASP A 151 -11.89 11.62 -1.08
CA ASP A 151 -11.72 13.08 -1.18
C ASP A 151 -11.45 13.73 0.19
N GLU A 152 -12.21 13.34 1.22
CA GLU A 152 -11.96 13.80 2.59
C GLU A 152 -10.59 13.37 3.09
N MET A 153 -10.16 12.13 2.79
CA MET A 153 -8.83 11.64 3.13
C MET A 153 -7.72 12.44 2.42
N TYR A 154 -7.91 12.74 1.13
CA TYR A 154 -6.98 13.56 0.36
C TYR A 154 -6.85 14.97 0.97
N LYS A 155 -7.97 15.65 1.23
CA LYS A 155 -7.99 16.98 1.87
C LYS A 155 -7.30 16.96 3.23
N LYS A 156 -7.58 15.95 4.06
CA LYS A 156 -6.96 15.76 5.38
C LYS A 156 -5.45 15.54 5.30
N ARG A 157 -4.96 14.77 4.32
CA ARG A 157 -3.51 14.57 4.11
C ARG A 157 -2.85 15.83 3.57
N LYS A 158 -3.49 16.51 2.61
CA LYS A 158 -2.99 17.75 2.02
C LYS A 158 -2.86 18.86 3.06
N SER A 159 -3.83 19.01 3.97
CA SER A 159 -3.79 20.03 5.01
C SER A 159 -2.64 19.84 6.02
N LYS A 160 -2.14 18.61 6.18
CA LYS A 160 -1.02 18.27 7.08
C LYS A 160 0.33 18.18 6.35
N MET A 161 0.34 18.30 5.03
CA MET A 161 1.51 18.01 4.20
C MET A 161 2.68 18.95 4.54
N LEU A 162 2.40 20.24 4.72
CA LEU A 162 3.41 21.23 5.04
C LEU A 162 4.05 20.99 6.42
N ASP A 163 3.23 20.73 7.44
CA ASP A 163 3.71 20.44 8.80
C ASP A 163 4.53 19.15 8.84
N ASN A 164 4.08 18.11 8.12
CA ASN A 164 4.82 16.86 8.02
C ASN A 164 6.16 17.04 7.32
N ALA A 165 6.22 17.82 6.23
CA ALA A 165 7.48 18.14 5.55
C ALA A 165 8.47 18.82 6.50
N LYS A 166 8.01 19.83 7.27
CA LYS A 166 8.82 20.50 8.29
C LYS A 166 9.32 19.53 9.36
N ASN A 167 8.44 18.64 9.84
CA ASN A 167 8.81 17.64 10.84
C ASN A 167 9.90 16.69 10.35
N VAL A 168 9.90 16.31 9.07
CA VAL A 168 10.99 15.51 8.48
C VAL A 168 12.31 16.28 8.53
N VAL A 169 12.33 17.54 8.09
CA VAL A 169 13.57 18.36 8.11
C VAL A 169 14.09 18.54 9.54
N ILE A 170 13.21 18.94 10.47
CA ILE A 170 13.59 19.17 11.87
C ILE A 170 14.11 17.88 12.51
N SER A 171 13.41 16.76 12.31
CA SER A 171 13.81 15.48 12.91
C SER A 171 15.14 14.99 12.35
N TYR A 172 15.37 15.18 11.04
CA TYR A 172 16.65 14.86 10.41
C TYR A 172 17.77 15.73 10.97
N TYR A 173 17.58 17.05 11.02
CA TYR A 173 18.57 17.98 11.56
C TYR A 173 18.91 17.69 13.02
N LYS A 174 17.91 17.45 13.87
CA LYS A 174 18.12 17.06 15.28
C LYS A 174 18.90 15.76 15.43
N ARG A 175 18.68 14.79 14.53
CA ARG A 175 19.32 13.47 14.61
C ARG A 175 20.75 13.47 14.07
N TYR A 176 21.01 14.20 12.98
CA TYR A 176 22.27 14.10 12.23
C TYR A 176 23.12 15.38 12.26
N GLY A 177 22.58 16.50 12.77
CA GLY A 177 23.27 17.79 12.82
C GLY A 177 23.45 18.49 11.47
N THR A 178 22.86 17.95 10.41
CA THR A 178 22.99 18.44 9.03
C THR A 178 21.63 18.65 8.38
N ILE A 179 21.57 19.52 7.38
CA ILE A 179 20.37 19.74 6.56
C ILE A 179 20.20 18.49 5.67
N PRO A 180 18.98 17.90 5.57
CA PRO A 180 18.77 16.76 4.70
C PRO A 180 18.98 17.13 3.23
N ASP A 181 19.46 16.19 2.42
CA ASP A 181 19.35 16.33 0.97
C ASP A 181 17.87 16.33 0.54
N LYS A 182 17.53 17.07 -0.50
CA LYS A 182 16.15 17.16 -1.02
C LYS A 182 15.54 15.80 -1.39
N SER A 183 16.35 14.81 -1.78
CA SER A 183 15.87 13.46 -2.10
C SER A 183 15.26 12.74 -0.89
N ILE A 184 15.69 13.07 0.33
CA ILE A 184 15.14 12.50 1.59
C ILE A 184 13.68 12.91 1.78
N LEU A 185 13.30 14.09 1.28
CA LEU A 185 11.95 14.62 1.39
C LEU A 185 10.96 13.94 0.44
N ARG A 186 11.43 13.17 -0.55
CA ARG A 186 10.62 12.35 -1.47
C ARG A 186 9.38 13.11 -1.98
N GLU A 187 8.18 12.74 -1.53
CA GLU A 187 6.90 13.36 -1.91
C GLU A 187 6.81 14.85 -1.58
N TYR A 188 7.50 15.31 -0.54
CA TYR A 188 7.47 16.71 -0.13
C TYR A 188 8.27 17.61 -1.08
N GLN A 189 9.01 17.08 -2.05
CA GLN A 189 9.59 17.93 -3.09
C GLN A 189 8.52 18.69 -3.90
N MET A 190 7.29 18.18 -3.95
CA MET A 190 6.14 18.88 -4.56
C MET A 190 5.94 20.31 -4.05
N ILE A 191 6.28 20.61 -2.79
CA ILE A 191 6.02 21.93 -2.18
C ILE A 191 7.06 23.00 -2.53
N PHE A 192 8.23 22.65 -3.06
CA PHE A 192 9.32 23.61 -3.31
C PHE A 192 10.07 23.40 -4.63
N ASP A 193 9.80 22.33 -5.36
CA ASP A 193 10.48 22.05 -6.63
C ASP A 193 9.99 23.00 -7.74
N ASP A 194 10.90 23.52 -8.56
CA ASP A 194 10.65 24.58 -9.55
C ASP A 194 10.00 24.11 -10.85
N ARG A 195 9.72 22.80 -10.99
CA ARG A 195 9.14 22.17 -12.19
C ARG A 195 10.03 22.19 -13.44
N SER A 196 11.31 22.56 -13.33
CA SER A 196 12.26 22.56 -14.46
C SER A 196 12.61 21.13 -14.91
N SER A 197 12.78 20.23 -13.95
CA SER A 197 13.05 18.80 -14.17
C SER A 197 12.52 18.00 -12.99
N ILE A 198 11.89 16.86 -13.27
CA ILE A 198 11.26 16.06 -12.21
C ILE A 198 12.36 15.37 -11.39
N PRO A 199 12.39 15.56 -10.04
CA PRO A 199 13.33 14.83 -9.20
C PRO A 199 13.11 13.31 -9.30
N GLN A 200 14.19 12.54 -9.39
CA GLN A 200 14.11 11.08 -9.57
C GLN A 200 13.22 10.39 -8.53
N SER A 201 13.35 10.75 -7.25
CA SER A 201 12.54 10.14 -6.18
C SER A 201 11.04 10.46 -6.29
N LEU A 202 10.69 11.58 -6.94
CA LEU A 202 9.30 11.94 -7.21
C LEU A 202 8.80 11.21 -8.46
N ASP A 203 9.60 11.12 -9.52
CA ASP A 203 9.32 10.30 -10.70
C ASP A 203 9.05 8.83 -10.32
N ASP A 204 9.90 8.24 -9.49
CA ASP A 204 9.75 6.87 -8.98
C ASP A 204 8.41 6.68 -8.25
N LEU A 205 8.02 7.64 -7.41
CA LEU A 205 6.75 7.61 -6.67
C LEU A 205 5.55 7.73 -7.61
N MET A 206 5.63 8.59 -8.62
CA MET A 206 4.59 8.75 -9.63
C MET A 206 4.43 7.50 -10.50
N ARG A 207 5.50 6.76 -10.76
CA ARG A 207 5.43 5.48 -11.48
C ARG A 207 4.82 4.39 -10.61
N ASP A 208 5.23 4.31 -9.35
CA ASP A 208 4.69 3.34 -8.38
C ASP A 208 3.20 3.57 -8.08
N SER A 209 2.67 4.79 -8.28
CA SER A 209 1.26 5.10 -8.08
C SER A 209 0.32 4.44 -9.10
N GLY A 210 0.84 3.96 -10.24
CA GLY A 210 0.03 3.44 -11.34
C GLY A 210 -0.81 4.51 -12.05
N CYS A 211 -0.62 5.79 -11.70
CA CYS A 211 -1.31 6.93 -12.33
C CYS A 211 -0.32 8.02 -12.76
N TYR A 212 0.85 7.62 -13.23
CA TYR A 212 1.96 8.48 -13.63
C TYR A 212 1.52 9.70 -14.45
N GLU A 213 0.72 9.51 -15.50
CA GLU A 213 0.27 10.62 -16.35
C GLU A 213 -0.58 11.65 -15.60
N LYS A 214 -1.44 11.21 -14.67
CA LYS A 214 -2.21 12.13 -13.81
C LYS A 214 -1.28 12.86 -12.84
N CYS A 215 -0.31 12.17 -12.27
CA CYS A 215 0.66 12.79 -11.35
C CYS A 215 1.55 13.83 -12.06
N ILE A 216 2.02 13.53 -13.26
CA ILE A 216 2.85 14.44 -14.07
C ILE A 216 2.04 15.64 -14.52
N ALA A 217 0.81 15.43 -14.99
CA ALA A 217 -0.09 16.53 -15.32
C ALA A 217 -0.34 17.42 -14.09
N TYR A 218 -0.56 16.83 -12.92
CA TYR A 218 -0.72 17.59 -11.67
C TYR A 218 0.54 18.37 -11.30
N TYR A 219 1.72 17.75 -11.35
CA TYR A 219 2.99 18.38 -11.02
C TYR A 219 3.29 19.58 -11.95
N LYS A 220 3.13 19.41 -13.26
CA LYS A 220 3.37 20.48 -14.24
C LYS A 220 2.39 21.66 -14.13
N ASN A 221 1.15 21.40 -13.71
CA ASN A 221 0.09 22.40 -13.64
C ASN A 221 -0.18 22.92 -12.21
N SER A 222 0.66 22.58 -11.23
CA SER A 222 0.51 23.07 -9.85
C SER A 222 1.72 23.87 -9.40
N ASP A 223 1.44 25.02 -8.81
CA ASP A 223 2.46 25.89 -8.25
C ASP A 223 3.00 25.31 -6.93
N PRO A 224 4.33 25.32 -6.72
CA PRO A 224 4.91 24.98 -5.43
C PRO A 224 4.53 26.06 -4.40
N MET A 225 4.51 25.68 -3.12
CA MET A 225 4.22 26.58 -2.01
C MET A 225 5.42 27.50 -1.67
N PHE A 226 6.62 27.09 -2.06
CA PHE A 226 7.87 27.82 -1.90
C PHE A 226 8.57 27.93 -3.25
N ARG A 227 9.39 28.97 -3.46
CA ARG A 227 10.06 29.18 -4.75
C ARG A 227 11.14 28.15 -5.00
N ASN A 228 11.80 27.68 -3.94
CA ASN A 228 12.88 26.70 -3.99
C ASN A 228 13.07 26.05 -2.61
N TYR A 229 14.03 25.12 -2.54
CA TYR A 229 14.33 24.38 -1.31
C TYR A 229 14.83 25.27 -0.16
N ASP A 230 15.66 26.28 -0.46
CA ASP A 230 16.20 27.19 0.55
C ASP A 230 15.10 28.05 1.18
N ASP A 231 14.13 28.52 0.40
CA ASP A 231 12.95 29.24 0.89
C ASP A 231 12.12 28.37 1.86
N PHE A 232 11.96 27.09 1.55
CA PHE A 232 11.29 26.14 2.45
C PHE A 232 12.10 25.90 3.73
N LEU A 233 13.43 25.76 3.64
CA LEU A 233 14.30 25.60 4.81
C LEU A 233 14.28 26.84 5.73
N ASN A 234 14.26 28.04 5.15
CA ASN A 234 14.12 29.29 5.90
C ASN A 234 12.81 29.33 6.66
N TRP A 235 11.70 28.91 6.04
CA TRP A 235 10.40 28.79 6.70
C TRP A 235 10.38 27.72 7.82
N CYS A 236 11.15 26.64 7.67
CA CYS A 236 11.32 25.65 8.73
C CYS A 236 12.00 26.24 9.99
N ASN A 237 12.76 27.34 9.83
CA ASN A 237 13.37 28.11 10.90
C ASN A 237 14.28 27.29 11.84
N LEU A 238 15.20 26.52 11.24
CA LEU A 238 16.09 25.60 11.95
C LEU A 238 16.99 26.29 12.99
N SER A 239 17.27 27.57 12.81
CA SER A 239 18.11 28.38 13.71
C SER A 239 17.52 28.56 15.12
N GLN A 240 16.20 28.42 15.28
CA GLN A 240 15.53 28.49 16.58
C GLN A 240 15.47 27.14 17.31
N ILE A 241 16.05 26.08 16.75
CA ILE A 241 15.99 24.70 17.27
C ILE A 241 17.24 24.38 18.11
N LYS A 242 17.89 25.40 18.68
CA LYS A 242 19.01 25.20 19.61
C LYS A 242 18.47 24.65 20.95
N GLU A 243 18.81 23.38 21.20
CA GLU A 243 18.63 22.53 22.39
C GLU A 243 17.31 22.66 23.17
#